data_AF-A0A1G9PS04-F1
#
_entry.id   AF-A0A1G9PS04-F1
#
_cell.length_a   1.000
_cell.length_b   1.000
_cell.length_c   1.000
_cell.angle_alpha   90.00
_cell.angle_beta   90.00
_cell.angle_gamma   90.00
#
_symmetry.space_group_name_H-M   'P 1'
#
loop_
_entity.id
_entity.type
_entity.pdbx_description
1 polymer ?
#
loop_
_entity_poly.entity_id
_entity_poly.type
_entity_poly.pdbx_seq_one_letter_code
_entity_poly.pdbx_strand_id
1 'polypeptide(L)'
;MVGLSAPGRGGLAFVAGPDSYDACMGTRELEGIAGPLYALPYGEFVAARTAAAKDVSAIGLTSAEQRALAAEVRALPKPSVAAWAVNMLAAHSPEILRELAGLGTSMQAAQDALDAAALRRLAQERRQLLAGAVKTAHALAAQQGRAISASVATEVEQTLRAATADPGAAAAVQSGCLLRALSADGVDVVDLAGAVAVPGSHAAAVTATGTGSARETATVRGTEPAAGARAGEPAARAADRGKAAGGKSTEQPRLRAVGQARVAPTPSAVERARAGLEGAEEAAAEADEEARRAAAELAAATAESTRLADEARELRRRLDVAETELKGARKRHELAAALAQQTARAADRQRRKEVLARERVLRLGNTPEG
;
A
#
# COMPACT_ATOMS: atom_id res chain seq x y z
N MET A 1 3.25 34.08 -60.79
CA MET A 1 4.24 33.81 -59.72
C MET A 1 3.58 34.32 -58.45
N VAL A 2 3.02 33.50 -57.54
CA VAL A 2 3.56 32.32 -56.88
C VAL A 2 2.36 31.45 -56.46
N GLY A 3 2.36 30.16 -56.82
CA GLY A 3 1.44 29.16 -56.27
C GLY A 3 2.04 28.60 -54.98
N LEU A 4 1.33 28.74 -53.86
CA LEU A 4 1.79 28.25 -52.56
C LEU A 4 1.42 26.77 -52.38
N SER A 5 2.49 26.00 -52.22
CA SER A 5 2.58 24.60 -51.88
C SER A 5 1.94 24.27 -50.52
N ALA A 6 1.22 23.15 -50.46
CA ALA A 6 0.82 22.50 -49.21
C ALA A 6 1.72 21.29 -48.98
N PRO A 7 2.14 21.01 -47.73
CA PRO A 7 2.53 19.67 -47.36
C PRO A 7 1.65 19.09 -46.24
N GLY A 8 1.07 17.92 -46.56
CA GLY A 8 1.26 16.70 -45.77
C GLY A 8 0.68 16.65 -44.36
N ARG A 9 -0.56 16.14 -44.26
CA ARG A 9 -1.03 15.44 -43.06
C ARG A 9 -0.22 14.15 -42.86
N GLY A 10 0.79 14.20 -41.99
CA GLY A 10 1.41 13.00 -41.42
C GLY A 10 0.53 12.45 -40.32
N GLY A 11 -0.37 11.52 -40.66
CA GLY A 11 -1.02 10.66 -39.68
C GLY A 11 0.01 9.69 -39.12
N LEU A 12 0.34 9.84 -37.83
CA LEU A 12 1.07 8.81 -37.10
C LEU A 12 0.13 7.63 -36.87
N ALA A 13 0.13 6.70 -37.81
CA ALA A 13 -0.37 5.35 -37.57
C ALA A 13 0.56 4.70 -36.54
N PHE A 14 0.07 4.49 -35.32
CA PHE A 14 0.68 3.57 -34.38
C PHE A 14 0.55 2.17 -34.99
N VAL A 15 1.59 1.74 -35.71
CA VAL A 15 1.70 0.37 -36.20
C VAL A 15 2.03 -0.50 -34.98
N ALA A 16 1.01 -1.12 -34.40
CA ALA A 16 1.20 -2.24 -33.48
C ALA A 16 1.88 -3.37 -34.28
N GLY A 17 3.18 -3.56 -34.06
CA GLY A 17 3.94 -4.63 -34.69
C GLY A 17 3.44 -6.01 -34.25
N PRO A 18 3.66 -7.06 -35.07
CA PRO A 18 3.24 -8.43 -34.78
C PRO A 18 3.76 -8.94 -33.41
N ASP A 19 4.94 -8.48 -32.99
CA ASP A 19 5.56 -8.84 -31.70
C ASP A 19 4.76 -8.39 -30.47
N SER A 20 3.91 -7.35 -30.58
CA SER A 20 3.09 -6.87 -29.47
C SER A 20 1.85 -7.74 -29.24
N TYR A 21 1.33 -8.39 -30.28
CA TYR A 21 0.18 -9.28 -30.15
C TYR A 21 0.60 -10.62 -29.54
N ASP A 22 1.75 -11.18 -29.94
CA ASP A 22 2.26 -12.43 -29.37
C ASP A 22 2.63 -12.29 -27.89
N ALA A 23 3.22 -11.16 -27.49
CA ALA A 23 3.52 -10.88 -26.08
C ALA A 23 2.25 -10.72 -25.21
N CYS A 24 1.23 -10.02 -25.74
CA CYS A 24 -0.05 -9.84 -25.03
C CYS A 24 -0.86 -11.13 -24.94
N MET A 25 -0.84 -11.97 -25.97
CA MET A 25 -1.46 -13.30 -25.92
C MET A 25 -0.74 -14.16 -24.90
N GLY A 26 0.59 -14.32 -25.01
CA GLY A 26 1.38 -15.11 -24.07
C GLY A 26 1.18 -14.72 -22.61
N THR A 27 1.02 -13.43 -22.32
CA THR A 27 0.69 -12.93 -20.98
C THR A 27 -0.71 -13.38 -20.52
N ARG A 28 -1.73 -13.33 -21.38
CA ARG A 28 -3.09 -13.84 -21.06
C ARG A 28 -3.12 -15.34 -20.85
N GLU A 29 -2.38 -16.11 -21.64
CA GLU A 29 -2.31 -17.56 -21.45
C GLU A 29 -1.61 -17.90 -20.13
N LEU A 30 -0.54 -17.18 -19.76
CA LEU A 30 0.11 -17.34 -18.47
C LEU A 30 -0.83 -16.96 -17.30
N GLU A 31 -1.59 -15.87 -17.41
CA GLU A 31 -2.60 -15.48 -16.41
C GLU A 31 -3.69 -16.53 -16.23
N GLY A 32 -4.21 -17.07 -17.34
CA GLY A 32 -5.21 -18.14 -17.34
C GLY A 32 -4.72 -19.42 -16.67
N ILE A 33 -3.42 -19.69 -16.70
CA ILE A 33 -2.80 -20.82 -15.98
C ILE A 33 -2.49 -20.46 -14.52
N ALA A 34 -1.99 -19.25 -14.26
CA ALA A 34 -1.57 -18.82 -12.93
C ALA A 34 -2.74 -18.72 -11.95
N GLY A 35 -3.86 -18.12 -12.33
CA GLY A 35 -5.03 -17.94 -11.46
C GLY A 35 -5.51 -19.24 -10.80
N PRO A 36 -5.83 -20.29 -11.60
CA PRO A 36 -6.18 -21.60 -11.06
C PRO A 36 -5.08 -22.22 -10.17
N LEU A 37 -3.80 -22.07 -10.53
CA LEU A 37 -2.69 -22.61 -9.73
C LEU A 37 -2.60 -21.96 -8.34
N TYR A 38 -2.77 -20.63 -8.25
CA TYR A 38 -2.75 -19.91 -6.97
C TYR A 38 -4.05 -20.06 -6.17
N ALA A 39 -5.11 -20.58 -6.77
CA ALA A 39 -6.37 -20.94 -6.11
C ALA A 39 -6.38 -22.36 -5.47
N LEU A 40 -5.33 -23.15 -5.65
CA LEU A 40 -5.21 -24.51 -5.10
C LEU A 40 -4.77 -24.54 -3.62
N PRO A 41 -4.97 -25.68 -2.92
CA PRO A 41 -4.39 -25.91 -1.60
C PRO A 41 -2.87 -25.71 -1.59
N TYR A 42 -2.35 -25.12 -0.50
CA TYR A 42 -0.94 -24.71 -0.38
C TYR A 42 0.09 -25.83 -0.66
N GLY A 43 -0.27 -27.07 -0.33
CA GLY A 43 0.57 -28.25 -0.55
C GLY A 43 0.63 -28.71 -2.00
N GLU A 44 -0.41 -28.44 -2.79
CA GLU A 44 -0.59 -28.98 -4.14
C GLU A 44 0.06 -28.11 -5.22
N PHE A 45 0.35 -26.85 -4.93
CA PHE A 45 0.89 -25.87 -5.88
C PHE A 45 2.06 -26.41 -6.72
N VAL A 46 3.06 -27.04 -6.09
CA VAL A 46 4.26 -27.49 -6.80
C VAL A 46 3.94 -28.61 -7.79
N ALA A 47 3.10 -29.57 -7.37
CA ALA A 47 2.69 -30.68 -8.22
C ALA A 47 1.81 -30.18 -9.39
N ALA A 48 0.84 -29.31 -9.09
CA ALA A 48 -0.04 -28.71 -10.09
C ALA A 48 0.73 -27.84 -11.09
N ARG A 49 1.70 -27.02 -10.63
CA ARG A 49 2.58 -26.22 -11.51
C ARG A 49 3.38 -27.10 -12.45
N THR A 50 3.91 -28.23 -11.97
CA THR A 50 4.64 -29.18 -12.81
C THR A 50 3.73 -29.88 -13.82
N ALA A 51 2.48 -30.18 -13.46
CA ALA A 51 1.48 -30.73 -14.38
C ALA A 51 1.08 -29.70 -15.45
N ALA A 52 0.72 -28.48 -15.03
CA ALA A 52 0.37 -27.39 -15.94
C ALA A 52 1.47 -27.11 -16.97
N ALA A 53 2.74 -27.12 -16.56
CA ALA A 53 3.87 -26.94 -17.47
C ALA A 53 4.09 -28.09 -18.49
N LYS A 54 3.49 -29.27 -18.27
CA LYS A 54 3.44 -30.34 -19.27
C LYS A 54 2.25 -30.16 -20.19
N ASP A 55 1.13 -29.74 -19.63
CA ASP A 55 -0.15 -29.57 -20.34
C ASP A 55 -0.15 -28.37 -21.29
N VAL A 56 0.78 -27.41 -21.13
CA VAL A 56 1.03 -26.31 -22.10
C VAL A 56 1.24 -26.83 -23.54
N SER A 57 1.76 -28.05 -23.70
CA SER A 57 1.94 -28.66 -25.03
C SER A 57 0.63 -28.97 -25.77
N ALA A 58 -0.51 -28.97 -25.07
CA ALA A 58 -1.84 -29.16 -25.65
C ALA A 58 -2.52 -27.85 -26.12
N ILE A 59 -1.87 -26.70 -25.91
CA ILE A 59 -2.38 -25.38 -26.33
C ILE A 59 -2.00 -25.15 -27.80
N GLY A 60 -2.92 -24.56 -28.57
CA GLY A 60 -2.77 -24.27 -30.02
C GLY A 60 -1.76 -23.18 -30.39
N LEU A 61 -0.64 -23.10 -29.67
CA LEU A 61 0.49 -22.20 -29.90
C LEU A 61 1.58 -22.89 -30.75
N THR A 62 2.54 -22.14 -31.29
CA THR A 62 3.70 -22.73 -31.97
C THR A 62 4.60 -23.49 -30.98
N SER A 63 5.40 -24.45 -31.47
CA SER A 63 6.32 -25.22 -30.60
C SER A 63 7.40 -24.37 -29.91
N ALA A 64 7.67 -23.15 -30.38
CA ALA A 64 8.57 -22.21 -29.72
C ALA A 64 7.87 -21.52 -28.54
N GLU A 65 6.66 -21.00 -28.75
CA GLU A 65 5.84 -20.33 -27.73
C GLU A 65 5.41 -21.30 -26.63
N GLN A 66 5.01 -22.53 -26.97
CA GLN A 66 4.70 -23.56 -25.98
C GLN A 66 5.88 -23.82 -25.04
N ARG A 67 7.12 -23.84 -25.57
CA ARG A 67 8.33 -24.04 -24.75
C ARG A 67 8.60 -22.83 -23.86
N ALA A 68 8.39 -21.61 -24.37
CA ALA A 68 8.51 -20.38 -23.59
C ALA A 68 7.49 -20.32 -22.45
N LEU A 69 6.20 -20.50 -22.75
CA LEU A 69 5.12 -20.52 -21.77
C LEU A 69 5.31 -21.63 -20.73
N ALA A 70 5.72 -22.83 -21.14
CA ALA A 70 6.02 -23.90 -20.20
C ALA A 70 7.24 -23.61 -19.31
N ALA A 71 8.20 -22.81 -19.77
CA ALA A 71 9.31 -22.34 -18.94
C ALA A 71 8.85 -21.29 -17.93
N GLU A 72 8.00 -20.35 -18.35
CA GLU A 72 7.39 -19.34 -17.48
C GLU A 72 6.52 -19.97 -16.39
N VAL A 73 5.67 -20.94 -16.73
CA VAL A 73 4.87 -21.69 -15.75
C VAL A 73 5.76 -22.42 -14.74
N ARG A 74 6.90 -23.00 -15.16
CA ARG A 74 7.86 -23.62 -14.24
C ARG A 74 8.56 -22.60 -13.34
N ALA A 75 8.75 -21.39 -13.83
CA ALA A 75 9.37 -20.30 -13.10
C ALA A 75 8.44 -19.65 -12.07
N LEU A 76 7.12 -19.88 -12.14
CA LEU A 76 6.17 -19.35 -11.16
C LEU A 76 6.57 -19.75 -9.73
N PRO A 77 6.86 -18.78 -8.85
CA PRO A 77 7.31 -19.07 -7.50
C PRO A 77 6.14 -19.49 -6.59
N LYS A 78 6.45 -20.27 -5.57
CA LYS A 78 5.45 -20.66 -4.57
C LYS A 78 5.08 -19.44 -3.72
N PRO A 79 3.79 -19.16 -3.48
CA PRO A 79 3.39 -18.02 -2.66
C PRO A 79 3.80 -18.23 -1.19
N SER A 80 3.94 -17.14 -0.45
CA SER A 80 3.99 -17.19 1.01
C SER A 80 2.65 -17.66 1.58
N VAL A 81 2.61 -18.07 2.84
CA VAL A 81 1.36 -18.56 3.46
C VAL A 81 0.33 -17.42 3.59
N ALA A 82 0.77 -16.21 3.92
CA ALA A 82 -0.11 -15.04 3.97
C ALA A 82 -0.66 -14.69 2.58
N ALA A 83 0.20 -14.66 1.55
CA ALA A 83 -0.21 -14.39 0.18
C ALA A 83 -1.19 -15.45 -0.35
N TRP A 84 -0.94 -16.74 -0.06
CA TRP A 84 -1.86 -17.82 -0.39
C TRP A 84 -3.24 -17.64 0.27
N ALA A 85 -3.30 -17.24 1.55
CA ALA A 85 -4.57 -17.01 2.22
C ALA A 85 -5.38 -15.86 1.58
N VAL A 86 -4.69 -14.81 1.12
CA VAL A 86 -5.31 -13.71 0.36
C VAL A 86 -5.76 -14.19 -1.03
N ASN A 87 -4.97 -15.01 -1.72
CA ASN A 87 -5.36 -15.62 -2.99
C ASN A 87 -6.60 -16.52 -2.83
N MET A 88 -6.75 -17.22 -1.70
CA MET A 88 -7.96 -17.98 -1.40
C MET A 88 -9.18 -17.08 -1.27
N LEU A 89 -9.06 -15.91 -0.63
CA LEU A 89 -10.12 -14.90 -0.59
C LEU A 89 -10.49 -14.44 -2.01
N ALA A 90 -9.50 -14.16 -2.86
CA ALA A 90 -9.76 -13.74 -4.23
C ALA A 90 -10.50 -14.81 -5.05
N ALA A 91 -10.18 -16.08 -4.84
CA ALA A 91 -10.80 -17.19 -5.56
C ALA A 91 -12.21 -17.55 -5.06
N HIS A 92 -12.45 -17.49 -3.74
CA HIS A 92 -13.68 -18.02 -3.13
C HIS A 92 -14.61 -16.96 -2.57
N SER A 93 -14.12 -15.74 -2.32
CA SER A 93 -14.87 -14.62 -1.76
C SER A 93 -14.45 -13.27 -2.36
N PRO A 94 -14.46 -13.13 -3.71
CA PRO A 94 -14.00 -11.91 -4.40
C PRO A 94 -14.82 -10.66 -4.03
N GLU A 95 -16.06 -10.83 -3.57
CA GLU A 95 -16.93 -9.75 -3.08
C GLU A 95 -16.31 -8.98 -1.93
N ILE A 96 -15.66 -9.65 -0.98
CA ILE A 96 -15.01 -9.01 0.16
C ILE A 96 -13.89 -8.07 -0.31
N LEU A 97 -13.14 -8.49 -1.33
CA LEU A 97 -12.06 -7.69 -1.90
C LEU A 97 -12.58 -6.49 -2.69
N ARG A 98 -13.70 -6.65 -3.40
CA ARG A 98 -14.38 -5.55 -4.09
C ARG A 98 -14.94 -4.52 -3.11
N GLU A 99 -15.52 -4.97 -1.99
CA GLU A 99 -15.99 -4.09 -0.93
C GLU A 99 -14.84 -3.30 -0.29
N LEU A 100 -13.71 -3.97 0.01
CA LEU A 100 -12.51 -3.30 0.53
C LEU A 100 -11.96 -2.24 -0.45
N ALA A 101 -11.94 -2.52 -1.75
CA ALA A 101 -11.52 -1.56 -2.75
C ALA A 101 -12.48 -0.36 -2.86
N GLY A 102 -13.80 -0.61 -2.85
CA GLY A 102 -14.80 0.46 -2.84
C GLY A 102 -14.74 1.34 -1.59
N LEU A 103 -14.42 0.74 -0.44
CA LEU A 103 -14.16 1.48 0.78
C LEU A 103 -12.92 2.36 0.66
N GLY A 104 -11.83 1.86 0.07
CA GLY A 104 -10.63 2.64 -0.22
C GLY A 104 -10.92 3.87 -1.10
N THR A 105 -11.68 3.69 -2.18
CA THR A 105 -12.12 4.81 -3.03
C THR A 105 -12.96 5.83 -2.26
N SER A 106 -13.87 5.37 -1.40
CA SER A 106 -14.70 6.26 -0.57
C SER A 106 -13.86 7.03 0.46
N MET A 107 -12.82 6.40 1.01
CA MET A 107 -11.88 7.05 1.92
C MET A 107 -11.05 8.11 1.20
N GLN A 108 -10.54 7.83 0.00
CA GLN A 108 -9.82 8.82 -0.81
C GLN A 108 -10.71 10.03 -1.13
N ALA A 109 -11.95 9.80 -1.56
CA ALA A 109 -12.89 10.88 -1.84
C ALA A 109 -13.19 11.74 -0.60
N ALA A 110 -13.29 11.14 0.59
CA ALA A 110 -13.47 11.87 1.85
C ALA A 110 -12.21 12.66 2.25
N GLN A 111 -11.01 12.17 1.94
CA GLN A 111 -9.76 12.91 2.13
C GLN A 111 -9.69 14.12 1.20
N ASP A 112 -9.99 13.94 -0.09
CA ASP A 112 -9.99 15.00 -1.10
C ASP A 112 -11.01 16.10 -0.75
N ALA A 113 -12.14 15.72 -0.14
CA ALA A 113 -13.16 16.65 0.36
C ALA A 113 -12.87 17.23 1.75
N LEU A 114 -11.78 16.81 2.42
CA LEU A 114 -11.41 17.18 3.78
C LEU A 114 -12.53 16.90 4.83
N ASP A 115 -13.33 15.86 4.61
CA ASP A 115 -14.45 15.49 5.50
C ASP A 115 -13.98 14.58 6.66
N ALA A 116 -13.56 15.21 7.75
CA ALA A 116 -13.11 14.50 8.95
C ALA A 116 -14.20 13.60 9.60
N ALA A 117 -15.49 13.94 9.45
CA ALA A 117 -16.57 13.12 10.01
C ALA A 117 -16.77 11.84 9.19
N ALA A 118 -16.79 11.95 7.86
CA ALA A 118 -16.82 10.80 6.96
C ALA A 118 -15.59 9.91 7.15
N LEU A 119 -14.39 10.49 7.29
CA LEU A 119 -13.16 9.72 7.53
C LEU A 119 -13.21 8.90 8.82
N ARG A 120 -13.72 9.47 9.92
CA ARG A 120 -13.88 8.72 11.18
C ARG A 120 -14.83 7.52 11.03
N ARG A 121 -15.96 7.71 10.33
CA ARG A 121 -16.93 6.65 10.04
C ARG A 121 -16.32 5.56 9.16
N LEU A 122 -15.70 5.93 8.03
CA LEU A 122 -15.08 5.00 7.10
C LEU A 122 -13.89 4.26 7.73
N ALA A 123 -13.14 4.89 8.63
CA ALA A 123 -12.09 4.22 9.37
C ALA A 123 -12.62 3.14 10.33
N GLN A 124 -13.82 3.32 10.88
CA GLN A 124 -14.48 2.29 11.70
C GLN A 124 -15.00 1.14 10.84
N GLU A 125 -15.63 1.44 9.71
CA GLU A 125 -16.07 0.46 8.72
C GLU A 125 -14.89 -0.38 8.21
N ARG A 126 -13.75 0.26 7.93
CA ARG A 126 -12.51 -0.42 7.54
C ARG A 126 -12.07 -1.45 8.57
N ARG A 127 -12.06 -1.10 9.86
CA ARG A 127 -11.68 -2.05 10.92
C ARG A 127 -12.60 -3.26 10.97
N GLN A 128 -13.91 -3.05 10.79
CA GLN A 128 -14.89 -4.14 10.79
C GLN A 128 -14.75 -5.05 9.57
N LEU A 129 -14.60 -4.46 8.38
CA LEU A 129 -14.48 -5.20 7.14
C LEU A 129 -13.16 -5.99 7.08
N LEU A 130 -12.04 -5.40 7.53
CA LEU A 130 -10.77 -6.11 7.65
C LEU A 130 -10.83 -7.30 8.61
N ALA A 131 -11.42 -7.12 9.81
CA ALA A 131 -11.58 -8.20 10.77
C ALA A 131 -12.47 -9.34 10.21
N GLY A 132 -13.53 -8.99 9.48
CA GLY A 132 -14.39 -9.95 8.78
C GLY A 132 -13.62 -10.72 7.70
N ALA A 133 -12.86 -10.01 6.87
CA ALA A 133 -12.06 -10.61 5.81
C ALA A 133 -10.98 -11.58 6.34
N VAL A 134 -10.28 -11.21 7.42
CA VAL A 134 -9.31 -12.09 8.09
C VAL A 134 -9.99 -13.34 8.65
N LYS A 135 -11.17 -13.21 9.25
CA LYS A 135 -11.96 -14.36 9.73
C LYS A 135 -12.36 -15.29 8.58
N THR A 136 -12.78 -14.73 7.44
CA THR A 136 -13.10 -15.53 6.24
C THR A 136 -11.86 -16.23 5.69
N ALA A 137 -10.70 -15.55 5.64
CA ALA A 137 -9.43 -16.16 5.23
C ALA A 137 -9.05 -17.34 6.12
N HIS A 138 -9.23 -17.21 7.44
CA HIS A 138 -9.05 -18.31 8.39
C HIS A 138 -9.96 -19.50 8.10
N ALA A 139 -11.25 -19.25 7.85
CA ALA A 139 -12.22 -20.29 7.56
C ALA A 139 -11.88 -21.03 6.25
N LEU A 140 -11.55 -20.29 5.19
CA LEU A 140 -11.14 -20.85 3.89
C LEU A 140 -9.85 -21.68 4.03
N ALA A 141 -8.85 -21.17 4.75
CA ALA A 141 -7.62 -21.92 4.96
C ALA A 141 -7.85 -23.24 5.71
N ALA A 142 -8.73 -23.23 6.72
CA ALA A 142 -9.11 -24.42 7.47
C ALA A 142 -9.85 -25.44 6.57
N GLN A 143 -10.77 -24.97 5.71
CA GLN A 143 -11.45 -25.82 4.72
C GLN A 143 -10.46 -26.50 3.76
N GLN A 144 -9.37 -25.80 3.43
CA GLN A 144 -8.27 -26.31 2.59
C GLN A 144 -7.19 -27.08 3.39
N GLY A 145 -7.48 -27.46 4.65
CA GLY A 145 -6.62 -28.32 5.45
C GLY A 145 -5.40 -27.64 6.08
N ARG A 146 -5.37 -26.31 6.17
CA ARG A 146 -4.26 -25.55 6.77
C ARG A 146 -4.74 -24.55 7.83
N ALA A 147 -4.26 -24.73 9.05
CA ALA A 147 -4.39 -23.71 10.09
C ALA A 147 -3.43 -22.54 9.82
N ILE A 148 -3.93 -21.31 10.00
CA ILE A 148 -3.16 -20.07 9.93
C ILE A 148 -2.79 -19.64 11.36
N SER A 149 -1.52 -19.28 11.59
CA SER A 149 -1.06 -18.75 12.88
C SER A 149 -1.51 -17.28 13.06
N ALA A 150 -1.50 -16.79 14.30
CA ALA A 150 -1.78 -15.39 14.57
C ALA A 150 -0.84 -14.43 13.82
N SER A 151 0.43 -14.78 13.65
CA SER A 151 1.40 -13.97 12.89
C SER A 151 1.01 -13.83 11.42
N VAL A 152 0.61 -14.94 10.77
CA VAL A 152 0.17 -14.93 9.38
C VAL A 152 -1.17 -14.21 9.23
N ALA A 153 -2.06 -14.31 10.22
CA ALA A 153 -3.31 -13.55 10.24
C ALA A 153 -3.05 -12.03 10.25
N THR A 154 -2.07 -11.57 11.02
CA THR A 154 -1.62 -10.18 11.03
C THR A 154 -1.07 -9.75 9.67
N GLU A 155 -0.25 -10.58 9.02
CA GLU A 155 0.27 -10.29 7.66
C GLU A 155 -0.86 -10.20 6.61
N VAL A 156 -1.88 -11.05 6.72
CA VAL A 156 -3.08 -10.98 5.88
C VAL A 156 -3.82 -9.67 6.12
N GLU A 157 -4.05 -9.28 7.38
CA GLU A 157 -4.69 -8.00 7.70
C GLU A 157 -3.89 -6.80 7.15
N GLN A 158 -2.57 -6.81 7.28
CA GLN A 158 -1.68 -5.78 6.75
C GLN A 158 -1.80 -5.66 5.22
N THR A 159 -1.84 -6.79 4.53
CA THR A 159 -2.00 -6.84 3.07
C THR A 159 -3.35 -6.27 2.64
N LEU A 160 -4.44 -6.65 3.31
CA LEU A 160 -5.78 -6.13 3.04
C LEU A 160 -5.90 -4.65 3.39
N ARG A 161 -5.21 -4.20 4.45
CA ARG A 161 -5.13 -2.77 4.79
C ARG A 161 -4.41 -1.99 3.69
N ALA A 162 -3.32 -2.52 3.15
CA ALA A 162 -2.62 -1.91 2.02
C ALA A 162 -3.54 -1.78 0.79
N ALA A 163 -4.36 -2.80 0.50
CA ALA A 163 -5.37 -2.74 -0.57
C ALA A 163 -6.45 -1.67 -0.36
N THR A 164 -6.77 -1.27 0.88
CA THR A 164 -7.68 -0.13 1.11
C THR A 164 -7.00 1.23 0.95
N ALA A 165 -5.68 1.29 1.03
CA ALA A 165 -4.91 2.53 0.98
C ALA A 165 -4.36 2.84 -0.42
N ASP A 166 -4.11 1.80 -1.23
CA ASP A 166 -3.49 1.94 -2.54
C ASP A 166 -4.27 1.16 -3.61
N PRO A 167 -4.68 1.80 -4.72
CA PRO A 167 -5.45 1.14 -5.78
C PRO A 167 -4.64 0.06 -6.53
N GLY A 168 -3.32 0.20 -6.60
CA GLY A 168 -2.43 -0.82 -7.17
C GLY A 168 -2.39 -2.07 -6.29
N ALA A 169 -2.32 -1.91 -4.97
CA ALA A 169 -2.43 -2.99 -4.00
C ALA A 169 -3.81 -3.66 -4.05
N ALA A 170 -4.88 -2.89 -4.24
CA ALA A 170 -6.23 -3.43 -4.45
C ALA A 170 -6.30 -4.34 -5.70
N ALA A 171 -5.76 -3.87 -6.83
CA ALA A 171 -5.69 -4.65 -8.06
C ALA A 171 -4.82 -5.90 -7.91
N ALA A 172 -3.67 -5.78 -7.23
CA ALA A 172 -2.77 -6.90 -6.95
C ALA A 172 -3.45 -7.99 -6.10
N VAL A 173 -4.17 -7.61 -5.06
CA VAL A 173 -4.94 -8.53 -4.21
C VAL A 173 -6.09 -9.19 -4.99
N GLN A 174 -6.81 -8.41 -5.81
CA GLN A 174 -7.91 -8.93 -6.63
C GLN A 174 -7.45 -9.89 -7.74
N SER A 175 -6.19 -9.78 -8.19
CA SER A 175 -5.61 -10.72 -9.18
C SER A 175 -5.57 -12.17 -8.69
N GLY A 176 -5.59 -12.39 -7.37
CA GLY A 176 -5.44 -13.72 -6.77
C GLY A 176 -4.09 -14.39 -7.03
N CYS A 177 -3.09 -13.64 -7.49
CA CYS A 177 -1.75 -14.15 -7.85
C CYS A 177 -0.63 -13.53 -6.99
N LEU A 178 -0.90 -13.24 -5.72
CA LEU A 178 0.11 -12.69 -4.80
C LEU A 178 1.16 -13.73 -4.42
N LEU A 179 2.41 -13.27 -4.33
CA LEU A 179 3.57 -14.07 -3.94
C LEU A 179 4.01 -13.82 -2.50
N ARG A 180 3.85 -12.59 -2.02
CA ARG A 180 4.21 -12.15 -0.66
C ARG A 180 3.14 -11.22 -0.09
N ALA A 181 3.16 -11.05 1.23
CA ALA A 181 2.34 -10.06 1.90
C ALA A 181 2.72 -8.63 1.45
N LEU A 182 1.75 -7.73 1.47
CA LEU A 182 1.94 -6.30 1.20
C LEU A 182 1.92 -5.55 2.55
N SER A 183 2.76 -4.53 2.68
CA SER A 183 2.70 -3.55 3.78
C SER A 183 2.48 -2.18 3.18
N ALA A 184 1.65 -1.37 3.83
CA ALA A 184 1.52 0.05 3.54
C ALA A 184 2.14 0.82 4.69
N ASP A 185 3.35 1.35 4.49
CA ASP A 185 4.08 2.14 5.49
C ASP A 185 3.64 3.62 5.42
N GLY A 186 2.34 3.85 5.25
CA GLY A 186 1.64 5.10 5.52
C GLY A 186 1.91 6.33 4.66
N VAL A 187 2.97 6.36 3.84
CA VAL A 187 3.39 7.60 3.14
C VAL A 187 3.77 7.39 1.66
N ASP A 188 4.03 6.15 1.22
CA ASP A 188 4.45 5.84 -0.14
C ASP A 188 3.54 4.82 -0.85
N VAL A 189 3.57 4.82 -2.19
CA VAL A 189 2.97 3.78 -3.04
C VAL A 189 3.52 2.42 -2.62
N VAL A 190 2.62 1.44 -2.45
CA VAL A 190 3.00 0.08 -2.04
C VAL A 190 3.98 -0.50 -3.06
N ASP A 191 5.13 -1.02 -2.61
CA ASP A 191 6.07 -1.69 -3.50
C ASP A 191 5.48 -3.02 -4.00
N LEU A 192 4.98 -2.99 -5.24
CA LEU A 192 4.43 -4.14 -5.95
C LEU A 192 5.49 -4.94 -6.74
N ALA A 193 6.76 -4.51 -6.75
CA ALA A 193 7.81 -5.20 -7.47
C ALA A 193 7.95 -6.65 -6.94
N GLY A 194 7.74 -7.61 -7.83
CA GLY A 194 7.77 -9.04 -7.51
C GLY A 194 6.68 -9.50 -6.52
N ALA A 195 5.66 -8.68 -6.26
CA ALA A 195 4.57 -9.04 -5.34
C ALA A 195 3.47 -9.87 -6.01
N VAL A 196 3.31 -9.72 -7.34
CA VAL A 196 2.33 -10.46 -8.16
C VAL A 196 3.10 -11.36 -9.13
N ALA A 197 2.60 -12.58 -9.32
CA ALA A 197 3.23 -13.59 -10.15
C ALA A 197 3.27 -13.24 -11.65
N VAL A 198 2.28 -12.47 -12.13
CA VAL A 198 2.22 -11.97 -13.50
C VAL A 198 2.02 -10.44 -13.48
N PRO A 199 3.07 -9.65 -13.73
CA PRO A 199 2.96 -8.19 -13.84
C PRO A 199 2.12 -7.80 -15.06
N GLY A 200 0.97 -7.16 -14.84
CA GLY A 200 0.11 -6.66 -15.92
C GLY A 200 -1.36 -7.09 -15.85
N SER A 201 -1.69 -8.09 -15.03
CA SER A 201 -3.02 -8.73 -15.01
C SER A 201 -4.21 -7.84 -14.72
N HIS A 202 -4.04 -6.67 -14.09
CA HIS A 202 -5.14 -5.69 -13.95
C HIS A 202 -4.69 -4.21 -14.05
N ALA A 203 -3.49 -3.94 -14.54
CA ALA A 203 -2.97 -2.57 -14.68
C ALA A 203 -3.38 -1.86 -15.98
N ALA A 204 -4.14 -2.52 -16.87
CA ALA A 204 -4.47 -1.99 -18.20
C ALA A 204 -5.68 -1.03 -18.24
N ALA A 205 -6.07 -0.41 -17.11
CA ALA A 205 -7.13 0.60 -17.09
C ALA A 205 -6.80 1.91 -16.34
N VAL A 206 -5.62 2.06 -15.72
CA VAL A 206 -5.26 3.30 -14.98
C VAL A 206 -3.83 3.76 -15.28
N THR A 207 -3.41 3.66 -16.55
CA THR A 207 -2.16 4.28 -17.04
C THR A 207 -2.44 5.10 -18.29
N ALA A 208 -3.38 6.04 -18.20
CA ALA A 208 -3.62 7.02 -19.24
C ALA A 208 -4.06 8.40 -18.69
N THR A 209 -3.31 8.93 -17.72
CA THR A 209 -3.21 10.38 -17.44
C THR A 209 -1.83 10.59 -16.79
N GLY A 210 -0.75 10.90 -17.51
CA GLY A 210 -0.63 12.03 -18.41
C GLY A 210 -0.04 13.22 -17.66
N THR A 211 1.20 13.08 -17.16
CA THR A 211 2.03 14.23 -16.76
C THR A 211 2.46 14.97 -18.02
N GLY A 212 1.94 16.19 -18.18
CA GLY A 212 2.26 17.07 -19.29
C GLY A 212 1.90 18.51 -18.95
N SER A 213 2.78 19.17 -18.21
CA SER A 213 2.77 20.62 -18.04
C SER A 213 3.19 21.29 -19.35
N ALA A 214 2.32 22.09 -19.96
CA ALA A 214 2.73 23.26 -20.74
C ALA A 214 1.58 24.29 -20.86
N ARG A 215 1.95 25.51 -20.55
CA ARG A 215 1.22 26.77 -20.54
C ARG A 215 1.18 27.37 -21.96
N GLU A 216 0.04 27.88 -22.41
CA GLU A 216 -0.18 29.27 -22.89
C GLU A 216 -1.39 29.47 -23.82
N THR A 217 -2.22 30.44 -23.41
CA THR A 217 -2.94 31.51 -24.14
C THR A 217 -3.91 31.21 -25.30
N ALA A 218 -5.19 31.60 -25.12
CA ALA A 218 -5.87 32.68 -25.87
C ALA A 218 -7.36 32.86 -25.48
N THR A 219 -7.61 33.96 -24.75
CA THR A 219 -8.72 34.95 -24.81
C THR A 219 -10.12 34.60 -25.35
N VAL A 220 -11.21 34.70 -24.54
CA VAL A 220 -12.08 35.86 -24.16
C VAL A 220 -13.45 35.88 -24.86
N ARG A 221 -14.52 35.72 -24.05
CA ARG A 221 -15.75 36.55 -23.93
C ARG A 221 -16.74 35.78 -23.04
N GLY A 222 -17.40 36.29 -22.02
CA GLY A 222 -17.57 37.59 -21.34
C GLY A 222 -18.73 37.31 -20.36
N THR A 223 -18.66 37.68 -19.09
CA THR A 223 -19.32 38.89 -18.56
C THR A 223 -18.84 39.17 -17.13
N GLU A 224 -18.56 40.44 -16.88
CA GLU A 224 -18.02 41.02 -15.64
C GLU A 224 -19.05 41.11 -14.48
N PRO A 225 -18.56 41.24 -13.23
CA PRO A 225 -19.32 41.72 -12.08
C PRO A 225 -19.00 43.20 -11.76
N ALA A 226 -19.95 43.91 -11.14
CA ALA A 226 -19.70 45.19 -10.48
C ALA A 226 -20.41 45.28 -9.13
N ALA A 227 -19.65 45.74 -8.13
CA ALA A 227 -20.08 46.06 -6.79
C ALA A 227 -20.97 47.32 -6.77
N GLY A 228 -21.88 47.41 -5.78
CA GLY A 228 -22.71 48.60 -5.57
C GLY A 228 -23.53 48.53 -4.29
N ALA A 229 -23.19 49.41 -3.35
CA ALA A 229 -23.68 49.49 -1.99
C ALA A 229 -25.14 49.99 -1.81
N ARG A 230 -25.61 49.80 -0.56
CA ARG A 230 -26.60 50.58 0.23
C ARG A 230 -28.11 50.24 0.15
N ALA A 231 -28.57 49.72 1.30
CA ALA A 231 -29.63 50.23 2.18
C ALA A 231 -30.94 50.77 1.56
N GLY A 232 -32.06 50.16 1.97
CA GLY A 232 -33.41 50.71 1.82
C GLY A 232 -34.45 49.77 2.45
N GLU A 233 -35.33 50.34 3.27
CA GLU A 233 -36.30 49.73 4.19
C GLU A 233 -37.36 48.79 3.57
N PRO A 234 -38.03 47.95 4.38
CA PRO A 234 -39.14 47.12 3.94
C PRO A 234 -40.49 47.85 3.99
N ALA A 235 -41.24 47.79 2.89
CA ALA A 235 -42.62 48.22 2.79
C ALA A 235 -43.60 47.06 3.04
N ALA A 236 -44.42 47.26 4.07
CA ALA A 236 -45.84 46.93 4.25
C ALA A 236 -46.53 45.83 3.39
N ARG A 237 -47.24 44.93 4.10
CA ARG A 237 -48.66 44.51 3.90
C ARG A 237 -49.03 43.55 5.04
N ALA A 238 -49.81 43.92 6.06
CA ALA A 238 -51.26 44.20 6.11
C ALA A 238 -52.14 42.93 5.99
N ALA A 239 -52.60 42.42 7.13
CA ALA A 239 -53.83 41.66 7.41
C ALA A 239 -53.77 41.24 8.90
N ASP A 240 -54.81 41.19 9.74
CA ASP A 240 -56.20 41.59 9.67
C ASP A 240 -56.75 41.65 11.12
N ARG A 241 -57.68 42.58 11.34
CA ARG A 241 -58.74 42.72 12.36
C ARG A 241 -58.66 42.04 13.75
N GLY A 242 -58.83 42.89 14.77
CA GLY A 242 -59.42 42.54 16.08
C GLY A 242 -59.77 43.78 16.90
N LYS A 243 -61.03 44.25 16.83
CA LYS A 243 -61.61 45.35 17.61
C LYS A 243 -61.75 45.01 19.10
N ALA A 244 -61.56 45.98 19.99
CA ALA A 244 -62.58 46.42 20.98
C ALA A 244 -62.10 47.67 21.74
N ALA A 245 -63.07 48.53 22.07
CA ALA A 245 -62.92 49.89 22.55
C ALA A 245 -62.80 49.99 24.09
N GLY A 246 -62.30 51.12 24.59
CA GLY A 246 -62.55 51.53 25.98
C GLY A 246 -61.67 52.68 26.50
N GLY A 247 -62.26 53.87 26.62
CA GLY A 247 -62.01 54.77 27.75
C GLY A 247 -60.88 55.80 27.66
N LYS A 248 -61.25 57.06 27.44
CA LYS A 248 -60.47 58.24 27.85
C LYS A 248 -60.54 58.38 29.38
N SER A 249 -59.44 58.73 30.06
CA SER A 249 -59.22 60.08 30.62
C SER A 249 -57.99 60.16 31.53
N THR A 250 -57.27 61.26 31.35
CA THR A 250 -56.38 62.03 32.25
C THR A 250 -56.33 61.68 33.75
N GLU A 251 -55.12 61.58 34.32
CA GLU A 251 -54.68 62.38 35.49
C GLU A 251 -53.16 62.23 35.76
N GLN A 252 -52.61 63.23 36.43
CA GLN A 252 -51.21 63.68 36.54
C GLN A 252 -50.23 62.80 37.36
N PRO A 253 -48.91 63.06 37.29
CA PRO A 253 -47.85 62.14 37.68
C PRO A 253 -47.47 62.25 39.17
N ARG A 254 -47.15 61.11 39.80
CA ARG A 254 -46.45 61.07 41.09
C ARG A 254 -44.98 60.78 40.86
N LEU A 255 -44.15 61.82 41.03
CA LEU A 255 -42.70 61.76 41.09
C LEU A 255 -42.26 60.86 42.26
N ARG A 256 -41.82 59.63 41.96
CA ARG A 256 -40.95 58.86 42.86
C ARG A 256 -39.52 59.31 42.60
N ALA A 257 -38.88 59.85 43.63
CA ALA A 257 -37.45 60.11 43.65
C ALA A 257 -36.69 58.79 43.52
N VAL A 258 -36.27 58.46 42.30
CA VAL A 258 -35.27 57.42 42.04
C VAL A 258 -33.93 58.07 42.33
N GLY A 259 -33.27 57.63 43.40
CA GLY A 259 -31.89 58.00 43.69
C GLY A 259 -31.04 57.77 42.44
N GLN A 260 -30.27 58.78 42.07
CA GLN A 260 -29.36 58.74 40.93
C GLN A 260 -28.27 57.70 41.21
N ALA A 261 -28.56 56.43 40.91
CA ALA A 261 -27.52 55.44 40.68
C ALA A 261 -26.75 55.95 39.46
N ARG A 262 -25.51 56.41 39.71
CA ARG A 262 -24.58 56.91 38.71
C ARG A 262 -24.39 55.81 37.68
N VAL A 263 -25.10 55.90 36.55
CA VAL A 263 -24.98 54.95 35.44
C VAL A 263 -23.54 55.07 34.95
N ALA A 264 -22.76 54.00 35.12
CA ALA A 264 -21.41 53.95 34.59
C ALA A 264 -21.49 54.17 33.07
N PRO A 265 -20.60 54.99 32.48
CA PRO A 265 -20.63 55.24 31.05
C PRO A 265 -20.43 53.91 30.32
N THR A 266 -21.40 53.52 29.50
CA THR A 266 -21.26 52.38 28.60
C THR A 266 -20.17 52.70 27.58
N PRO A 267 -19.14 51.84 27.41
CA PRO A 267 -18.08 52.10 26.45
C PRO A 267 -18.67 52.32 25.07
N SER A 268 -18.13 53.29 24.34
CA SER A 268 -18.51 53.62 22.98
C SER A 268 -18.31 52.42 22.03
N ALA A 269 -18.98 52.43 20.88
CA ALA A 269 -18.80 51.39 19.88
C ALA A 269 -17.33 51.25 19.42
N VAL A 270 -16.58 52.36 19.42
CA VAL A 270 -15.15 52.39 19.07
C VAL A 270 -14.30 51.70 20.14
N GLU A 271 -14.57 51.94 21.43
CA GLU A 271 -13.85 51.28 22.53
C GLU A 271 -14.09 49.77 22.54
N ARG A 272 -15.33 49.33 22.28
CA ARG A 272 -15.63 47.90 22.13
C ARG A 272 -14.93 47.28 20.93
N ALA A 273 -14.87 47.99 19.79
CA ALA A 273 -14.18 47.51 18.61
C ALA A 273 -12.65 47.42 18.83
N ARG A 274 -12.05 48.38 19.54
CA ARG A 274 -10.62 48.34 19.91
C ARG A 274 -10.30 47.18 20.85
N ALA A 275 -11.11 46.98 21.89
CA ALA A 275 -10.94 45.83 22.79
C ALA A 275 -11.12 44.49 22.05
N GLY A 276 -12.03 44.44 21.07
CA GLY A 276 -12.20 43.27 20.20
C GLY A 276 -11.01 43.02 19.27
N LEU A 277 -10.37 44.08 18.75
CA LEU A 277 -9.14 43.98 17.95
C LEU A 277 -7.98 43.46 18.80
N GLU A 278 -7.76 44.05 19.98
CA GLU A 278 -6.70 43.64 20.91
C GLU A 278 -6.84 42.17 21.29
N GLY A 279 -8.05 41.72 21.66
CA GLY A 279 -8.30 40.30 21.93
C GLY A 279 -8.13 39.38 20.72
N ALA A 280 -8.41 39.86 19.50
CA ALA A 280 -8.17 39.10 18.28
C ALA A 280 -6.68 39.02 17.92
N GLU A 281 -5.90 40.08 18.17
CA GLU A 281 -4.45 40.12 17.99
C GLU A 281 -3.75 39.19 18.98
N GLU A 282 -4.17 39.19 20.26
CA GLU A 282 -3.67 38.25 21.27
C GLU A 282 -3.98 36.79 20.88
N ALA A 283 -5.23 36.50 20.50
CA ALA A 283 -5.61 35.15 20.07
C ALA A 283 -4.85 34.69 18.81
N ALA A 284 -4.59 35.59 17.86
CA ALA A 284 -3.78 35.29 16.68
C ALA A 284 -2.32 35.00 17.05
N ALA A 285 -1.73 35.79 17.95
CA ALA A 285 -0.37 35.57 18.43
C ALA A 285 -0.22 34.23 19.18
N GLU A 286 -1.20 33.87 20.01
CA GLU A 286 -1.26 32.56 20.68
C GLU A 286 -1.35 31.40 19.68
N ALA A 287 -2.23 31.52 18.67
CA ALA A 287 -2.36 30.51 17.62
C ALA A 287 -1.08 30.35 16.78
N ASP A 288 -0.37 31.45 16.48
CA ASP A 288 0.90 31.43 15.75
C ASP A 288 2.03 30.78 16.57
N GLU A 289 2.06 30.99 17.88
CA GLU A 289 3.01 30.30 18.78
C GLU A 289 2.70 28.81 18.86
N GLU A 290 1.42 28.43 18.96
CA GLU A 290 1.00 27.02 18.97
C GLU A 290 1.33 26.33 17.64
N ALA A 291 1.06 26.98 16.50
CA ALA A 291 1.42 26.48 15.18
C ALA A 291 2.93 26.31 15.02
N ARG A 292 3.74 27.26 15.52
CA ARG A 292 5.21 27.14 15.52
C ARG A 292 5.70 25.97 16.37
N ARG A 293 5.11 25.74 17.55
CA ARG A 293 5.45 24.59 18.40
C ARG A 293 5.11 23.28 17.72
N ALA A 294 3.91 23.14 17.18
CA ALA A 294 3.48 21.95 16.45
C ALA A 294 4.37 21.66 15.23
N ALA A 295 4.76 22.70 14.48
CA ALA A 295 5.67 22.56 13.35
C ALA A 295 7.08 22.10 13.79
N ALA A 296 7.59 22.62 14.90
CA ALA A 296 8.89 22.22 15.46
C ALA A 296 8.86 20.75 15.94
N GLU A 297 7.77 20.32 16.60
CA GLU A 297 7.57 18.94 17.02
C GLU A 297 7.50 17.99 15.82
N LEU A 298 6.76 18.36 14.76
CA LEU A 298 6.70 17.57 13.52
C LEU A 298 8.07 17.44 12.85
N ALA A 299 8.83 18.54 12.78
CA ALA A 299 10.17 18.53 12.22
C ALA A 299 11.12 17.61 13.02
N ALA A 300 11.06 17.68 14.36
CA ALA A 300 11.85 16.82 15.24
C ALA A 300 11.48 15.34 15.08
N ALA A 301 10.18 15.01 15.04
CA ALA A 301 9.70 13.65 14.84
C ALA A 301 10.09 13.09 13.46
N THR A 302 10.05 13.92 12.42
CA THR A 302 10.46 13.53 11.06
C THR A 302 11.96 13.25 10.99
N ALA A 303 12.78 14.09 11.63
CA ALA A 303 14.23 13.89 11.71
C ALA A 303 14.59 12.60 12.47
N GLU A 304 13.90 12.34 13.59
CA GLU A 304 14.07 11.11 14.37
C GLU A 304 13.71 9.87 13.54
N SER A 305 12.56 9.89 12.87
CA SER A 305 12.12 8.78 12.00
C SER A 305 13.13 8.51 10.89
N THR A 306 13.65 9.55 10.25
CA THR A 306 14.67 9.42 9.19
C THR A 306 15.94 8.79 9.73
N ARG A 307 16.42 9.25 10.90
CA ARG A 307 17.61 8.69 11.55
C ARG A 307 17.44 7.20 11.87
N LEU A 308 16.31 6.82 12.44
CA LEU A 308 16.03 5.42 12.77
C LEU A 308 15.92 4.55 11.51
N ALA A 309 15.38 5.09 10.41
CA ALA A 309 15.33 4.40 9.13
C ALA A 309 16.73 4.18 8.53
N ASP A 310 17.62 5.17 8.63
CA ASP A 310 19.02 5.06 8.24
C ASP A 310 19.76 3.99 9.07
N GLU A 311 19.58 4.01 10.40
CA GLU A 311 20.18 3.04 11.32
C GLU A 311 19.69 1.61 11.01
N ALA A 312 18.40 1.43 10.76
CA ALA A 312 17.84 0.13 10.36
C ALA A 312 18.46 -0.38 9.04
N ARG A 313 18.66 0.50 8.05
CA ARG A 313 19.33 0.14 6.78
C ARG A 313 20.77 -0.31 7.02
N GLU A 314 21.51 0.38 7.88
CA GLU A 314 22.89 0.02 8.19
C GLU A 314 22.99 -1.30 8.95
N LEU A 315 22.12 -1.53 9.94
CA LEU A 315 22.07 -2.81 10.67
C LEU A 315 21.75 -3.99 9.74
N ARG A 316 20.86 -3.80 8.75
CA ARG A 316 20.57 -4.84 7.74
C ARG A 316 21.78 -5.15 6.86
N ARG A 317 22.53 -4.14 6.42
CA ARG A 317 23.77 -4.35 5.64
C ARG A 317 24.80 -5.13 6.46
N ARG A 318 24.98 -4.78 7.74
CA ARG A 318 25.90 -5.49 8.64
C ARG A 318 25.48 -6.93 8.87
N LEU A 319 24.17 -7.21 8.97
CA LEU A 319 23.65 -8.57 9.09
C LEU A 319 23.96 -9.41 7.85
N ASP A 320 23.72 -8.88 6.64
CA ASP A 320 23.99 -9.59 5.38
C ASP A 320 25.48 -9.97 5.22
N VAL A 321 26.38 -9.06 5.59
CA VAL A 321 27.83 -9.33 5.64
C VAL A 321 28.13 -10.46 6.64
N ALA A 322 27.61 -10.37 7.87
CA ALA A 322 27.85 -11.38 8.89
C ALA A 322 27.30 -12.77 8.51
N GLU A 323 26.15 -12.83 7.84
CA GLU A 323 25.57 -14.09 7.33
C GLU A 323 26.44 -14.70 6.23
N THR A 324 26.95 -13.88 5.32
CA THR A 324 27.87 -14.32 4.27
C THR A 324 29.18 -14.86 4.85
N GLU A 325 29.74 -14.16 5.85
CA GLU A 325 30.93 -14.62 6.58
C GLU A 325 30.68 -15.94 7.31
N LEU A 326 29.54 -16.07 8.00
CA LEU A 326 29.14 -17.30 8.69
C LEU A 326 29.01 -18.47 7.73
N LYS A 327 28.37 -18.26 6.56
CA LYS A 327 28.26 -19.28 5.51
C LYS A 327 29.64 -19.70 5.01
N GLY A 328 30.54 -18.74 4.78
CA GLY A 328 31.93 -19.00 4.41
C GLY A 328 32.69 -19.80 5.48
N ALA A 329 32.53 -19.45 6.76
CA ALA A 329 33.15 -20.14 7.89
C ALA A 329 32.65 -21.58 8.02
N ARG A 330 31.34 -21.82 7.89
CA ARG A 330 30.75 -23.17 7.89
C ARG A 330 31.33 -24.05 6.79
N LYS A 331 31.43 -23.53 5.56
CA LYS A 331 32.01 -24.27 4.43
C LYS A 331 33.49 -24.60 4.66
N ARG A 332 34.28 -23.65 5.21
CA ARG A 332 35.69 -23.90 5.58
C ARG A 332 35.79 -24.98 6.67
N HIS A 333 34.93 -24.94 7.67
CA HIS A 333 34.89 -25.94 8.73
C HIS A 333 34.57 -27.33 8.17
N GLU A 334 33.57 -27.46 7.30
CA GLU A 334 33.23 -28.74 6.65
C GLU A 334 34.40 -29.30 5.83
N LEU A 335 35.07 -28.46 5.04
CA LEU A 335 36.24 -28.87 4.28
C LEU A 335 37.41 -29.29 5.17
N ALA A 336 37.68 -28.54 6.24
CA ALA A 336 38.72 -28.86 7.21
C ALA A 336 38.41 -30.17 7.94
N ALA A 337 37.16 -30.40 8.33
CA ALA A 337 36.71 -31.63 8.96
C ALA A 337 36.86 -32.84 8.02
N ALA A 338 36.49 -32.69 6.75
CA ALA A 338 36.65 -33.74 5.74
C ALA A 338 38.13 -34.09 5.52
N LEU A 339 39.00 -33.08 5.41
CA LEU A 339 40.44 -33.27 5.27
C LEU A 339 41.03 -33.97 6.50
N ALA A 340 40.65 -33.55 7.70
CA ALA A 340 41.10 -34.17 8.95
C ALA A 340 40.68 -35.65 9.04
N GLN A 341 39.46 -36.00 8.62
CA GLN A 341 39.03 -37.40 8.55
C GLN A 341 39.83 -38.21 7.52
N GLN A 342 40.11 -37.64 6.35
CA GLN A 342 40.89 -38.30 5.30
C GLN A 342 42.32 -38.59 5.75
N THR A 343 42.97 -37.61 6.37
CA THR A 343 44.35 -37.74 6.88
C THR A 343 44.42 -38.72 8.04
N ALA A 344 43.44 -38.71 8.96
CA ALA A 344 43.34 -39.69 10.04
C ALA A 344 43.22 -41.12 9.49
N ARG A 345 42.32 -41.35 8.53
CA ARG A 345 42.18 -42.67 7.86
C ARG A 345 43.45 -43.10 7.14
N ALA A 346 44.17 -42.17 6.51
CA ALA A 346 45.44 -42.46 5.86
C ALA A 346 46.51 -42.87 6.88
N ALA A 347 46.62 -42.14 7.99
CA ALA A 347 47.52 -42.47 9.09
C ALA A 347 47.21 -43.86 9.69
N ASP A 348 45.93 -44.19 9.90
CA ASP A 348 45.51 -45.51 10.38
C ASP A 348 45.94 -46.65 9.44
N ARG A 349 45.80 -46.45 8.13
CA ARG A 349 46.27 -47.44 7.14
C ARG A 349 47.78 -47.64 7.22
N GLN A 350 48.55 -46.57 7.39
CA GLN A 350 50.02 -46.68 7.51
C GLN A 350 50.42 -47.37 8.81
N ARG A 351 49.79 -47.03 9.95
CA ARG A 351 50.00 -47.73 11.23
C ARG A 351 49.74 -49.24 11.12
N ARG A 352 48.66 -49.64 10.44
CA ARG A 352 48.37 -51.07 10.22
C ARG A 352 49.44 -51.76 9.37
N LYS A 353 49.92 -51.10 8.30
CA LYS A 353 51.01 -51.63 7.47
C LYS A 353 52.31 -51.79 8.26
N GLU A 354 52.63 -50.81 9.11
CA GLU A 354 53.79 -50.86 10.00
C GLU A 354 53.71 -52.06 10.96
N VAL A 355 52.57 -52.28 11.62
CA VAL A 355 52.33 -53.42 12.52
C VAL A 355 52.53 -54.75 11.77
N LEU A 356 51.92 -54.92 10.60
CA LEU A 356 52.07 -56.14 9.80
C LEU A 356 53.52 -56.37 9.34
N ALA A 357 54.24 -55.31 8.97
CA ALA A 357 55.64 -55.40 8.60
C ALA A 357 56.51 -55.85 9.80
N ARG A 358 56.27 -55.30 11.00
CA ARG A 358 56.94 -55.72 12.24
C ARG A 358 56.68 -57.19 12.55
N GLU A 359 55.42 -57.64 12.47
CA GLU A 359 55.08 -59.05 12.68
C GLU A 359 55.76 -59.98 11.67
N ARG A 360 55.88 -59.57 10.40
CA ARG A 360 56.57 -60.36 9.38
C ARG A 360 58.06 -60.49 9.67
N VAL A 361 58.72 -59.41 10.11
CA VAL A 361 60.13 -59.44 10.52
C VAL A 361 60.32 -60.40 11.70
N LEU A 362 59.47 -60.31 12.72
CA LEU A 362 59.52 -61.22 13.88
C LEU A 362 59.34 -62.69 13.48
N ARG A 363 58.41 -62.98 12.55
CA ARG A 363 58.18 -64.34 12.05
C ARG A 363 59.38 -64.92 11.30
N LEU A 364 60.02 -64.13 10.45
CA LEU A 364 61.17 -64.57 9.65
C LEU A 364 62.49 -64.60 10.45
N GLY A 365 62.62 -63.77 11.49
CA GLY A 365 63.79 -63.81 12.37
C GLY A 365 63.81 -65.01 13.35
N ASN A 366 62.64 -65.62 13.61
CA ASN A 366 62.50 -66.76 14.52
C ASN A 366 62.54 -68.13 13.82
N THR A 367 62.71 -68.19 12.49
CA THR A 367 62.99 -69.46 11.79
C THR A 367 64.47 -69.80 11.96
N PRO A 368 64.83 -70.91 12.63
CA PRO A 368 66.23 -71.31 12.75
C PRO A 368 66.78 -71.61 11.36
N GLU A 369 67.89 -70.98 10.99
CA GLU A 369 68.64 -71.36 9.80
C GLU A 369 69.06 -72.83 9.99
N GLY A 370 68.58 -73.68 9.08
CA GLY A 370 68.90 -75.11 9.05
C GLY A 370 70.31 -75.38 8.54
#